data_AF-A0A348ZJH1-F1
#
_entry.id   AF-A0A348ZJH1-F1
#
_cell.length_a   1.000
_cell.length_b   1.000
_cell.length_c   1.000
_cell.angle_alpha   90.00
_cell.angle_beta   90.00
_cell.angle_gamma   90.00
#
_symmetry.space_group_name_H-M   'P 1'
#
loop_
_entity.id
_entity.type
_entity.pdbx_description
1 polymer ?
#
loop_
_entity_poly.entity_id
_entity_poly.type
_entity_poly.pdbx_seq_one_letter_code
_entity_poly.pdbx_strand_id
1 'polypeptide(L)'
;MKRRTLLKALTGIGMAGVLPMSLTRPAFGATAERFLITISATGGWDPTALIDPKGNTPRADGLGPVNNYSASAIKSAGNLSYAPYPSMIEEPAIESTGHFDTFF
;
A
#
# COMPACT_ATOMS: atom_id res chain seq x y z
N MET A 1 28.19 14.70 -12.92
CA MET A 1 26.75 14.78 -12.53
C MET A 1 25.83 13.92 -13.42
N LYS A 2 26.02 13.78 -14.74
CA LYS A 2 25.10 13.03 -15.63
C LYS A 2 25.01 11.50 -15.39
N ARG A 3 26.10 10.85 -14.97
CA ARG A 3 26.15 9.38 -14.74
C ARG A 3 25.25 8.91 -13.59
N ARG A 4 25.21 9.67 -12.49
CA ARG A 4 24.40 9.33 -11.30
C ARG A 4 22.91 9.48 -11.58
N THR A 5 22.51 10.50 -12.35
CA THR A 5 21.12 10.70 -12.77
C THR A 5 20.68 9.60 -13.72
N LEU A 6 21.53 9.22 -14.68
CA LEU A 6 21.27 8.11 -15.59
C LEU A 6 21.09 6.79 -14.82
N LEU A 7 21.98 6.49 -13.88
CA LEU A 7 21.89 5.24 -13.11
C LEU A 7 20.62 5.20 -12.25
N LYS A 8 20.24 6.30 -11.62
CA LYS A 8 18.97 6.42 -10.88
C LYS A 8 17.75 6.23 -11.77
N ALA A 9 17.75 6.82 -12.96
CA ALA A 9 16.67 6.65 -13.93
C ALA A 9 16.59 5.20 -14.41
N LEU A 10 17.73 4.58 -14.72
CA LEU A 10 17.80 3.19 -15.17
C LEU A 10 17.32 2.21 -14.09
N THR A 11 17.73 2.41 -12.84
CA THR A 11 17.23 1.61 -11.70
C THR A 11 15.74 1.83 -11.46
N GLY A 12 15.24 3.07 -11.59
CA GLY A 12 13.81 3.36 -11.45
C GLY A 12 12.97 2.67 -12.53
N ILE A 13 13.39 2.75 -13.80
CA ILE A 13 12.72 2.10 -14.93
C ILE A 13 12.78 0.57 -14.80
N GLY A 14 13.92 0.01 -14.40
CA GLY A 14 14.08 -1.44 -14.24
C GLY A 14 13.19 -2.02 -13.13
N MET A 15 13.12 -1.34 -11.99
CA MET A 15 12.32 -1.81 -10.84
C MET A 15 10.81 -1.64 -11.07
N ALA A 16 10.37 -0.55 -11.70
CA ALA A 16 8.95 -0.27 -11.91
C ALA A 16 8.37 -0.94 -13.17
N GLY A 17 9.16 -1.08 -14.23
CA GLY A 17 8.66 -1.57 -15.53
C GLY A 17 8.91 -3.05 -15.78
N VAL A 18 10.09 -3.57 -15.46
CA VAL A 18 10.51 -4.92 -15.91
C VAL A 18 10.23 -5.99 -14.86
N LEU A 19 10.38 -5.70 -13.57
CA LEU A 19 10.14 -6.67 -12.51
C LEU A 19 8.69 -7.18 -12.43
N PRO A 20 7.64 -6.35 -12.60
CA PRO A 20 6.27 -6.87 -12.61
C PRO A 20 6.04 -7.85 -13.77
N MET A 21 6.67 -7.62 -14.93
CA MET A 21 6.55 -8.49 -16.10
C MET A 21 7.36 -9.79 -15.99
N SER A 22 8.45 -9.82 -15.22
CA SER A 22 9.27 -11.03 -15.04
C SER A 22 8.88 -11.87 -13.82
N LEU A 23 8.29 -11.25 -12.79
CA LEU A 23 7.77 -11.94 -11.60
C LEU A 23 6.35 -12.48 -11.80
N THR A 24 5.65 -12.03 -12.84
CA THR A 24 4.38 -12.63 -13.26
C THR A 24 4.63 -13.65 -14.35
N ARG A 25 4.18 -14.90 -14.14
CA ARG A 25 3.89 -15.75 -15.29
C ARG A 25 2.82 -15.02 -16.09
N PRO A 26 2.99 -14.85 -17.42
CA PRO A 26 1.98 -14.16 -18.19
C PRO A 26 0.69 -14.98 -18.08
N ALA A 27 -0.32 -14.42 -17.42
CA ALA A 27 -1.63 -15.00 -17.29
C ALA A 27 -2.38 -14.81 -18.63
N PHE A 28 -1.83 -15.33 -19.73
CA PHE A 28 -2.56 -15.44 -20.98
C PHE A 28 -3.67 -16.47 -20.76
N GLY A 29 -4.86 -16.00 -20.36
CA GLY A 29 -6.07 -16.84 -20.23
C GLY A 29 -6.74 -16.87 -18.86
N ALA A 30 -6.25 -16.15 -17.84
CA ALA A 30 -7.03 -15.98 -16.61
C ALA A 30 -8.15 -14.97 -16.84
N THR A 31 -9.37 -15.26 -16.36
CA THR A 31 -10.45 -14.27 -16.32
C THR A 31 -9.97 -13.05 -15.54
N ALA A 32 -10.35 -11.85 -15.98
CA ALA A 32 -9.90 -10.56 -15.44
C ALA A 32 -10.47 -10.26 -14.03
N GLU A 33 -10.50 -11.25 -13.15
CA GLU A 33 -11.00 -11.12 -11.77
C GLU A 33 -9.91 -10.66 -10.79
N ARG A 34 -8.64 -10.69 -11.19
CA ARG A 34 -7.51 -10.30 -10.34
C ARG A 34 -6.57 -9.37 -11.08
N PHE A 35 -6.42 -8.16 -10.55
CA PHE A 35 -5.48 -7.16 -11.05
C PHE A 35 -4.20 -7.18 -10.24
N LEU A 36 -3.05 -7.17 -10.91
CA LEU A 36 -1.78 -6.87 -10.26
C LEU A 36 -1.55 -5.37 -10.30
N ILE A 37 -1.51 -4.74 -9.12
CA ILE A 37 -1.20 -3.32 -8.97
C ILE A 37 0.21 -3.21 -8.39
N THR A 38 1.10 -2.51 -9.09
CA THR A 38 2.45 -2.19 -8.60
C THR A 38 2.49 -0.73 -8.19
N ILE A 39 2.78 -0.48 -6.91
CA ILE A 39 2.84 0.86 -6.34
C ILE A 39 4.30 1.16 -5.98
N SER A 40 4.83 2.26 -6.53
CA SER A 40 6.13 2.79 -6.13
C SER A 40 5.95 3.87 -5.06
N ALA A 41 5.84 3.45 -3.80
CA ALA A 41 5.80 4.36 -2.66
C ALA A 41 7.21 4.67 -2.16
N THR A 42 7.53 5.95 -1.97
CA THR A 42 8.78 6.39 -1.34
C THR A 42 8.57 6.61 0.15
N GLY A 43 9.59 6.35 0.98
CA GLY A 43 9.53 6.52 2.43
C GLY A 43 9.14 5.24 3.20
N GLY A 44 8.79 5.39 4.47
CA GLY A 44 8.26 4.31 5.29
C GLY A 44 6.77 4.15 5.00
N TRP A 45 6.41 3.09 4.28
CA TRP A 45 5.02 2.74 4.02
C TRP A 45 4.68 1.47 4.79
N ASP A 46 3.48 1.41 5.34
CA ASP A 46 2.96 0.25 6.05
C ASP A 46 1.84 -0.38 5.18
N PRO A 47 2.05 -1.56 4.59
CA PRO A 47 1.02 -2.25 3.82
C PRO A 47 -0.25 -2.52 4.62
N THR A 48 -0.12 -2.65 5.94
CA THR A 48 -1.25 -2.87 6.86
C THR A 48 -2.00 -1.59 7.19
N ALA A 49 -1.55 -0.44 6.70
CA ALA A 49 -2.31 0.81 6.76
C ALA A 49 -3.21 1.02 5.53
N LEU A 50 -2.81 0.55 4.35
CA LEU A 50 -3.46 0.95 3.09
C LEU A 50 -4.13 -0.20 2.33
N ILE A 51 -3.66 -1.44 2.51
CA ILE A 51 -4.08 -2.57 1.66
C ILE A 51 -4.72 -3.67 2.51
N ASP A 52 -4.21 -3.90 3.71
CA ASP A 52 -4.66 -5.01 4.54
C ASP A 52 -4.70 -4.66 6.04
N PRO A 53 -5.56 -3.70 6.44
CA PRO A 53 -5.70 -3.32 7.83
C PRO A 53 -6.23 -4.48 8.67
N LYS A 54 -5.49 -4.84 9.72
CA LYS A 54 -5.83 -5.97 10.61
C LYS A 54 -6.43 -5.53 11.93
N GLY A 55 -6.21 -4.28 12.32
CA GLY A 55 -6.57 -3.79 13.64
C GLY A 55 -5.79 -4.49 14.77
N ASN A 56 -6.34 -4.38 15.98
CA ASN A 56 -5.71 -4.83 17.21
C ASN A 56 -6.13 -6.24 17.65
N THR A 57 -6.64 -7.06 16.72
CA THR A 57 -6.97 -8.45 17.02
C THR A 57 -5.68 -9.24 17.30
N PRO A 58 -5.60 -9.99 18.41
CA PRO A 58 -4.45 -10.83 18.71
C PRO A 58 -4.21 -11.84 17.59
N ARG A 59 -2.96 -11.97 17.16
CA ARG A 59 -2.56 -12.97 16.18
C ARG A 59 -2.60 -14.38 16.77
N ALA A 60 -2.92 -15.36 15.92
CA ALA A 60 -2.95 -16.77 16.29
C ALA A 60 -1.58 -17.32 16.75
N ASP A 61 -0.48 -16.68 16.34
CA ASP A 61 0.88 -17.04 16.75
C ASP A 61 1.35 -16.43 18.08
N GLY A 62 0.47 -15.68 18.77
CA GLY A 62 0.78 -15.13 20.09
C GLY A 62 1.73 -13.94 20.09
N LEU A 63 2.13 -13.41 18.93
CA LEU A 63 3.03 -12.24 18.83
C LEU A 63 2.32 -10.89 19.04
N GLY A 64 1.10 -10.92 19.58
CA GLY A 64 0.29 -9.73 19.79
C GLY A 64 -0.42 -9.24 18.51
N PRO A 65 -1.06 -8.07 18.56
CA PRO A 65 -1.72 -7.49 17.39
C PRO A 65 -0.73 -6.89 16.38
N VAL A 66 -1.15 -6.82 15.11
CA VAL A 66 -0.37 -6.15 14.06
C VAL A 66 -0.48 -4.64 14.15
N ASN A 67 -1.69 -4.13 14.42
CA ASN A 67 -1.95 -2.70 14.48
C ASN A 67 -2.46 -2.28 15.87
N ASN A 68 -2.36 -0.98 16.16
CA ASN A 68 -2.73 -0.40 17.46
C ASN A 68 -4.11 0.28 17.47
N TYR A 69 -4.97 -0.01 16.48
CA TYR A 69 -6.32 0.54 16.37
C TYR A 69 -7.37 -0.56 16.37
N SER A 70 -8.61 -0.25 16.78
CA SER A 70 -9.71 -1.23 16.78
C SER A 70 -10.02 -1.73 15.37
N ALA A 71 -10.28 -3.03 15.20
CA ALA A 71 -10.76 -3.57 13.93
C ALA A 71 -12.07 -2.90 13.45
N SER A 72 -12.89 -2.40 14.38
CA SER A 72 -14.11 -1.65 14.05
C SER A 72 -13.87 -0.25 13.49
N ALA A 73 -12.64 0.27 13.61
CA ALA A 73 -12.26 1.59 13.11
C ALA A 73 -11.68 1.55 11.69
N ILE A 74 -11.58 0.35 11.10
CA ILE A 74 -11.17 0.17 9.70
C ILE A 74 -12.20 0.83 8.79
N LYS A 75 -11.72 1.70 7.90
CA LYS A 75 -12.53 2.41 6.92
C LYS A 75 -12.46 1.69 5.56
N SER A 76 -13.35 2.03 4.64
CA SER A 76 -13.40 1.43 3.30
C SER A 76 -13.73 2.45 2.22
N ALA A 77 -13.01 2.37 1.09
CA ALA A 77 -13.30 3.08 -0.14
C ALA A 77 -13.63 2.04 -1.22
N GLY A 78 -14.92 1.91 -1.55
CA GLY A 78 -15.39 0.80 -2.39
C GLY A 78 -15.04 -0.57 -1.80
N ASN A 79 -14.27 -1.37 -2.53
CA ASN A 79 -13.81 -2.71 -2.10
C ASN A 79 -12.45 -2.69 -1.40
N LEU A 80 -11.83 -1.52 -1.20
CA LEU A 80 -10.53 -1.38 -0.54
C LEU A 80 -10.72 -0.97 0.91
N SER A 81 -10.13 -1.73 1.83
CA SER A 81 -10.09 -1.40 3.26
C SER A 81 -8.80 -0.68 3.61
N TYR A 82 -8.88 0.38 4.41
CA TYR A 82 -7.71 1.13 4.89
C TYR A 82 -7.85 1.46 6.38
N ALA A 83 -6.70 1.70 7.01
CA ALA A 83 -6.58 1.98 8.42
C ALA A 83 -7.07 3.40 8.77
N PRO A 84 -7.59 3.61 9.98
CA PRO A 84 -7.80 4.95 10.50
C PRO A 84 -6.46 5.64 10.77
N TYR A 85 -6.49 6.96 10.88
CA TYR A 85 -5.32 7.70 11.37
C TYR A 85 -4.97 7.27 12.80
N PRO A 86 -3.66 7.12 13.12
CA PRO A 86 -3.23 6.87 14.48
C PRO A 86 -3.70 7.97 15.42
N SER A 87 -4.10 7.61 16.65
CA SER A 87 -4.60 8.57 17.66
C SER A 87 -3.60 9.64 18.08
N MET A 88 -2.32 9.46 17.73
CA MET A 88 -1.21 10.37 18.04
C MET A 88 -0.98 11.42 16.94
N ILE A 89 -1.73 11.34 15.84
CA ILE A 89 -1.57 12.21 14.67
C ILE A 89 -2.88 12.97 14.47
N GLU A 90 -2.77 14.28 14.23
CA GLU A 90 -3.91 15.08 13.79
C GLU A 90 -4.24 14.72 12.35
N GLU A 91 -5.49 14.29 12.14
CA GLU A 91 -5.98 13.91 10.82
C GLU A 91 -5.89 15.11 9.87
N PRO A 92 -5.34 14.94 8.65
CA PRO A 92 -5.35 16.00 7.64
C PRO A 92 -6.77 16.49 7.35
N ALA A 93 -6.88 17.74 6.89
CA ALA A 93 -8.17 18.25 6.42
C ALA A 93 -8.70 17.38 5.26
N ILE A 94 -10.02 17.21 5.18
CA ILE A 94 -10.67 16.32 4.21
C ILE A 94 -10.34 16.72 2.76
N GLU A 95 -10.16 18.02 2.52
CA GLU A 95 -9.76 18.60 1.24
C GLU A 95 -8.28 18.40 0.88
N SER A 96 -7.46 17.85 1.79
CA SER A 96 -6.04 17.58 1.53
C SER A 96 -5.89 16.44 0.53
N THR A 97 -4.99 16.61 -0.45
CA THR A 97 -4.66 15.58 -1.45
C THR A 97 -4.00 14.33 -0.84
N GLY A 98 -3.52 14.42 0.41
CA GLY A 98 -2.97 13.29 1.16
C GLY A 98 -3.96 12.64 2.14
N HIS A 99 -5.23 13.05 2.13
CA HIS A 99 -6.23 12.50 3.02
C HIS A 99 -6.64 11.10 2.55
N PHE A 100 -6.64 10.12 3.46
CA PHE A 100 -6.89 8.72 3.07
C PHE A 100 -8.32 8.50 2.57
N ASP A 101 -9.29 9.27 3.06
CA ASP A 101 -10.67 9.16 2.59
C ASP A 101 -10.87 9.74 1.17
N THR A 102 -9.91 10.51 0.64
CA THR A 102 -9.96 11.07 -0.73
C THR A 102 -8.87 10.51 -1.66
N PHE A 103 -7.98 9.67 -1.14
CA PHE A 103 -6.88 9.09 -1.91
C PHE A 103 -7.34 8.03 -2.92
N PHE A 104 -8.42 7.30 -2.61
CA PHE A 104 -9.01 6.23 -3.43
C PHE A 104 -10.21 6.72 -4.24
#